data_AF-A0A2N2WX70-F1
#
_entry.id   AF-A0A2N2WX70-F1
#
_cell.length_a   1.000
_cell.length_b   1.000
_cell.length_c   1.000
_cell.angle_alpha   90.00
_cell.angle_beta   90.00
_cell.angle_gamma   90.00
#
_symmetry.space_group_name_H-M   'P 1'
#
loop_
_entity.id
_entity.type
_entity.pdbx_description
1 polymer ?
#
loop_
_entity_poly.entity_id
_entity_poly.type
_entity_poly.pdbx_seq_one_letter_code
_entity_poly.pdbx_strand_id
1 'polypeptide(L)'
;MNFTVDFKNTWVFFPVYTQTKVTLSADGINFNPDNPAPVFSDEYRKKISSPFPANPLFSAGDSVITQKGKEGVILAFTDAHQVRIAYQTKKYKLRTKSLSVYKLFTRSKSYRGYSVGDHYFFSKEYKGTQEAAHARIIGIGLKHLLVKEPNGEVSAVVYK
;
A
#
# COMPACT_ATOMS: atom_id res chain seq x y z
N MET A 1 -20.46 -2.76 -37.96
CA MET A 1 -20.01 -2.81 -36.55
C MET A 1 -20.14 -4.26 -36.14
N ASN A 2 -19.05 -5.02 -36.17
CA ASN A 2 -19.12 -6.47 -36.00
C ASN A 2 -18.26 -6.85 -34.80
N PHE A 3 -18.90 -7.14 -33.68
CA PHE A 3 -18.28 -7.71 -32.50
C PHE A 3 -18.51 -9.21 -32.54
N THR A 4 -17.44 -9.98 -32.51
CA THR A 4 -17.52 -11.43 -32.44
C THR A 4 -17.19 -11.83 -31.02
N VAL A 5 -18.16 -12.41 -30.31
CA VAL A 5 -17.98 -12.93 -28.96
C VAL A 5 -17.97 -14.45 -29.09
N ASP A 6 -16.82 -15.06 -28.86
CA ASP A 6 -16.67 -16.52 -28.87
C ASP A 6 -16.69 -17.06 -27.44
N PHE A 7 -17.64 -17.95 -27.15
CA PHE A 7 -17.84 -18.55 -25.84
C PHE A 7 -17.35 -20.00 -25.87
N LYS A 8 -16.12 -20.23 -25.42
CA LYS A 8 -15.58 -21.59 -25.34
C LYS A 8 -15.88 -22.22 -23.98
N ASN A 9 -16.99 -22.95 -23.91
CA ASN A 9 -17.33 -23.78 -22.76
C ASN A 9 -16.46 -25.04 -22.74
N THR A 10 -15.59 -25.17 -21.75
CA THR A 10 -14.81 -26.40 -21.56
C THR A 10 -15.51 -27.26 -20.52
N TRP A 11 -16.19 -28.33 -20.96
CA TRP A 11 -16.79 -29.32 -20.07
C TRP A 11 -15.71 -30.34 -19.65
N VAL A 12 -15.31 -30.30 -18.39
CA VAL A 12 -14.49 -31.34 -17.77
C VAL A 12 -15.25 -31.85 -16.54
N PHE A 13 -15.48 -33.16 -16.50
CA PHE A 13 -16.17 -33.86 -15.42
C PHE A 13 -15.41 -33.72 -14.08
N PHE A 14 -16.19 -33.65 -13.01
CA PHE A 14 -15.92 -33.48 -11.57
C PHE A 14 -14.49 -33.82 -11.06
N PRO A 15 -13.94 -33.07 -10.07
CA PRO A 15 -14.56 -32.04 -9.22
C PRO A 15 -14.07 -30.63 -9.61
N VAL A 16 -14.83 -29.94 -10.47
CA VAL A 16 -14.35 -28.78 -11.24
C VAL A 16 -14.96 -27.46 -10.77
N TYR A 17 -14.08 -26.50 -10.49
CA TYR A 17 -14.40 -25.07 -10.46
C TYR A 17 -14.49 -24.55 -11.89
N THR A 18 -15.62 -23.93 -12.25
CA THR A 18 -15.82 -23.28 -13.54
C THR A 18 -14.98 -22.00 -13.62
N GLN A 19 -14.04 -21.95 -14.57
CA GLN A 19 -13.33 -20.73 -14.94
C GLN A 19 -13.77 -20.28 -16.32
N THR A 20 -14.60 -19.23 -16.36
CA THR A 20 -14.89 -18.52 -17.61
C THR A 20 -13.71 -17.60 -17.91
N LYS A 21 -12.88 -17.98 -18.89
CA LYS A 21 -11.86 -17.08 -19.44
C LYS A 21 -12.47 -16.26 -20.55
N VAL A 22 -12.50 -14.95 -20.37
CA VAL A 22 -12.92 -13.99 -21.40
C VAL A 22 -11.66 -13.34 -21.95
N THR A 23 -11.39 -13.55 -23.23
CA THR A 23 -10.29 -12.88 -23.95
C THR A 23 -10.92 -11.79 -24.81
N LEU A 24 -10.73 -10.54 -24.41
CA LEU A 24 -11.13 -9.38 -25.20
C LEU A 24 -9.96 -8.97 -26.09
N SER A 25 -10.05 -9.28 -27.38
CA SER A 25 -9.18 -8.70 -28.40
C SER A 25 -9.92 -7.53 -29.03
N ALA A 26 -9.42 -6.32 -28.82
CA ALA A 26 -9.87 -5.12 -29.51
C ALA A 26 -8.81 -4.75 -30.54
N ASP A 27 -9.18 -4.73 -31.82
CA ASP A 27 -8.32 -4.19 -32.86
C ASP A 27 -8.14 -2.69 -32.64
N GLY A 28 -6.89 -2.23 -32.68
CA GLY A 28 -6.49 -0.89 -32.29
C GLY A 28 -7.19 0.19 -33.11
N ILE A 29 -7.89 1.09 -32.42
CA ILE A 29 -8.47 2.28 -33.04
C ILE A 29 -7.32 3.28 -33.25
N ASN A 30 -7.04 3.64 -34.50
CA ASN A 30 -6.17 4.77 -34.82
C ASN A 30 -6.66 6.01 -34.05
N PHE A 31 -5.74 6.66 -33.34
CA PHE A 31 -6.01 7.85 -32.55
C PHE A 31 -6.65 8.92 -33.45
N ASN A 32 -7.95 9.18 -33.28
CA ASN A 32 -8.65 10.23 -33.99
C ASN A 32 -8.54 11.53 -33.17
N PRO A 33 -7.71 12.51 -33.56
CA PRO A 33 -7.46 13.71 -32.77
C PRO A 33 -8.68 14.63 -32.66
N ASP A 34 -9.71 14.42 -33.49
CA ASP A 34 -10.88 15.32 -33.58
C ASP A 34 -12.00 15.01 -32.58
N ASN A 35 -11.88 13.93 -31.79
CA ASN A 35 -12.88 13.60 -30.78
C ASN A 35 -12.22 13.10 -29.49
N PRO A 36 -11.91 13.99 -28.53
CA PRO A 36 -11.31 13.62 -27.25
C PRO A 36 -12.37 12.98 -26.36
N ALA A 37 -12.87 11.81 -26.74
CA ALA A 37 -13.65 10.98 -25.84
C ALA A 37 -12.74 10.66 -24.64
N PRO A 38 -13.19 10.90 -23.40
CA PRO A 38 -12.36 10.64 -22.23
C PRO A 38 -11.96 9.16 -22.20
N VAL A 39 -10.65 8.90 -22.23
CA VAL A 39 -10.03 7.56 -22.23
C VAL A 39 -10.53 6.67 -21.08
N PHE A 40 -11.05 7.29 -20.03
CA PHE A 40 -11.59 6.62 -18.86
C PHE A 40 -13.00 7.13 -18.58
N SER A 41 -13.90 6.22 -18.20
CA SER A 41 -15.24 6.57 -17.74
C SER A 41 -15.18 7.45 -16.50
N ASP A 42 -16.18 8.31 -16.31
CA ASP A 42 -16.28 9.19 -15.15
C ASP A 42 -16.35 8.41 -13.83
N GLU A 43 -16.94 7.22 -13.84
CA GLU A 43 -16.93 6.31 -12.69
C GLU A 43 -15.53 5.79 -12.36
N TYR A 44 -14.74 5.44 -13.39
CA TYR A 44 -13.36 5.02 -13.19
C TYR A 44 -12.54 6.19 -12.64
N ARG A 45 -12.66 7.38 -13.25
CA ARG A 45 -12.04 8.62 -12.78
C ARG A 45 -12.40 8.93 -11.32
N LYS A 46 -13.68 8.82 -10.94
CA LYS A 46 -14.14 8.99 -9.55
C LYS A 46 -13.56 7.96 -8.59
N LYS A 47 -13.29 6.73 -9.02
CA LYS A 47 -12.65 5.68 -8.19
C LYS A 47 -11.16 5.94 -7.96
N ILE A 48 -10.45 6.47 -8.96
CA ILE A 48 -9.05 6.90 -8.81
C ILE A 48 -8.92 8.26 -8.10
N SER A 49 -9.94 9.12 -8.22
CA SER A 49 -9.98 10.45 -7.59
C SER A 49 -10.68 10.46 -6.22
N SER A 50 -11.21 9.32 -5.77
CA SER A 50 -11.77 9.14 -4.43
C SER A 50 -10.70 9.45 -3.39
N PRO A 51 -11.09 10.06 -2.26
CA PRO A 51 -10.24 10.96 -1.50
C PRO A 51 -8.95 10.23 -1.15
N PHE A 52 -7.86 10.67 -1.76
CA PHE A 52 -6.56 10.51 -1.14
C PHE A 52 -6.78 10.83 0.34
N PRO A 53 -6.37 9.97 1.29
CA PRO A 53 -6.32 10.46 2.65
C PRO A 53 -5.56 11.79 2.59
N ALA A 54 -6.06 12.81 3.27
CA ALA A 54 -5.49 14.15 3.33
C ALA A 54 -4.13 14.15 4.05
N ASN A 55 -3.27 13.19 3.69
CA ASN A 55 -2.05 12.87 4.33
C ASN A 55 -0.94 12.76 3.27
N PRO A 56 0.01 13.71 3.25
CA PRO A 56 1.06 13.75 2.24
C PRO A 56 2.05 12.58 2.35
N LEU A 57 1.99 11.78 3.43
CA LEU A 57 3.00 10.77 3.68
C LEU A 57 2.89 9.54 2.78
N PHE A 58 1.67 9.16 2.38
CA PHE A 58 1.43 7.89 1.69
C PHE A 58 0.63 8.09 0.41
N SER A 59 1.07 7.40 -0.65
CA SER A 59 0.45 7.38 -1.97
C SER A 59 0.42 5.96 -2.52
N ALA A 60 -0.49 5.69 -3.46
CA ALA A 60 -0.48 4.42 -4.18
C ALA A 60 0.84 4.30 -4.95
N GLY A 61 1.46 3.12 -4.91
CA GLY A 61 2.80 2.85 -5.46
C GLY A 61 3.94 3.02 -4.46
N ASP A 62 3.71 3.65 -3.30
CA ASP A 62 4.77 3.78 -2.29
C ASP A 62 5.17 2.44 -1.69
N SER A 63 6.48 2.25 -1.50
CA SER A 63 7.04 1.18 -0.67
C SER A 63 6.90 1.53 0.80
N VAL A 64 6.39 0.58 1.58
CA VAL A 64 6.06 0.75 2.99
C VAL A 64 6.46 -0.47 3.81
N ILE A 65 6.65 -0.24 5.10
CA ILE A 65 6.89 -1.27 6.10
C ILE A 65 5.72 -1.29 7.07
N THR A 66 5.23 -2.48 7.36
CA THR A 66 4.25 -2.70 8.41
C THR A 66 4.91 -2.68 9.78
N GLN A 67 4.16 -2.39 10.84
CA GLN A 67 4.64 -2.48 12.22
C GLN A 67 5.32 -3.83 12.58
N LYS A 68 4.95 -4.92 11.90
CA LYS A 68 5.57 -6.25 12.07
C LYS A 68 6.86 -6.44 11.25
N GLY A 69 7.44 -5.36 10.71
CA GLY A 69 8.66 -5.38 9.92
C GLY A 69 8.52 -5.96 8.50
N LYS A 70 7.30 -6.22 8.02
CA LYS A 70 7.09 -6.71 6.64
C LYS A 70 7.05 -5.56 5.66
N GLU A 71 7.81 -5.69 4.58
CA GLU A 71 7.83 -4.75 3.47
C GLU A 71 6.71 -5.05 2.47
N GLY A 72 6.20 -4.01 1.83
CA GLY A 72 5.14 -4.11 0.84
C GLY A 72 4.95 -2.81 0.08
N VAL A 73 4.01 -2.82 -0.86
CA VAL A 73 3.68 -1.66 -1.70
C VAL A 73 2.19 -1.33 -1.55
N ILE A 74 1.86 -0.05 -1.40
CA ILE A 74 0.47 0.40 -1.36
C ILE A 74 -0.13 0.24 -2.77
N LEU A 75 -1.20 -0.54 -2.89
CA LEU A 75 -1.92 -0.69 -4.15
C LEU A 75 -3.00 0.37 -4.30
N ALA A 76 -3.81 0.56 -3.25
CA ALA A 76 -4.93 1.48 -3.26
C ALA A 76 -5.37 1.83 -1.82
N PHE A 77 -5.96 3.00 -1.67
CA PHE A 77 -6.70 3.40 -0.48
C PHE A 77 -8.13 2.87 -0.59
N THR A 78 -8.60 2.18 0.45
CA THR A 78 -9.98 1.67 0.51
C THR A 78 -10.90 2.70 1.17
N ASP A 79 -10.37 3.41 2.17
CA ASP A 79 -10.99 4.57 2.82
C ASP A 79 -9.89 5.50 3.39
N ALA A 80 -10.27 6.54 4.13
CA ALA A 80 -9.34 7.52 4.71
C ALA A 80 -8.32 6.94 5.73
N HIS A 81 -8.56 5.74 6.25
CA HIS A 81 -7.77 5.09 7.30
C HIS A 81 -7.30 3.68 6.93
N GLN A 82 -7.74 3.13 5.81
CA GLN A 82 -7.43 1.78 5.34
C GLN A 82 -6.81 1.79 3.95
N VAL A 83 -5.79 0.94 3.80
CA VAL A 83 -5.06 0.71 2.56
C VAL A 83 -4.92 -0.76 2.29
N ARG A 84 -4.95 -1.10 1.01
CA ARG A 84 -4.61 -2.42 0.50
C ARG A 84 -3.15 -2.41 0.09
N ILE A 85 -2.34 -3.26 0.72
CA ILE A 85 -0.93 -3.44 0.35
C ILE A 85 -0.72 -4.79 -0.32
N ALA A 86 0.21 -4.84 -1.26
CA ALA A 86 0.84 -6.06 -1.72
C ALA A 86 2.10 -6.34 -0.88
N TYR A 87 2.30 -7.57 -0.45
CA TYR A 87 3.51 -7.98 0.25
C TYR A 87 3.93 -9.38 -0.18
N GLN A 88 5.23 -9.66 -0.09
CA GLN A 88 5.78 -10.96 -0.39
C GLN A 88 5.78 -11.84 0.86
N THR A 89 5.32 -13.07 0.72
CA THR A 89 5.43 -14.08 1.78
C THR A 89 6.83 -14.70 1.81
N LYS A 90 7.19 -15.39 2.91
CA LYS A 90 8.46 -16.13 3.01
C LYS A 90 8.66 -17.18 1.90
N LYS A 91 7.57 -17.65 1.27
CA LYS A 91 7.60 -18.59 0.14
C LYS A 91 7.57 -17.87 -1.22
N TYR A 92 8.00 -16.61 -1.28
CA TYR A 92 8.02 -15.75 -2.46
C TYR A 92 6.66 -15.47 -3.13
N LYS A 93 5.54 -15.94 -2.57
CA LYS A 93 4.20 -15.66 -3.10
C LYS A 93 3.76 -14.24 -2.77
N LEU A 94 3.31 -13.50 -3.77
CA LEU A 94 2.67 -12.19 -3.60
C LEU A 94 1.27 -12.38 -2.98
N ARG A 95 0.95 -11.62 -1.95
CA ARG A 95 -0.37 -11.57 -1.34
C ARG A 95 -0.80 -10.13 -1.14
N THR A 96 -2.10 -9.90 -1.10
CA THR A 96 -2.66 -8.60 -0.73
C THR A 96 -3.33 -8.67 0.63
N LYS A 97 -3.28 -7.57 1.38
CA LYS A 97 -3.97 -7.44 2.65
C LYS A 97 -4.41 -6.00 2.86
N SER A 98 -5.60 -5.82 3.43
CA SER A 98 -6.06 -4.52 3.92
C SER A 98 -5.61 -4.30 5.36
N LEU A 99 -5.14 -3.09 5.65
CA LEU A 99 -4.62 -2.68 6.94
C LEU A 99 -4.80 -1.18 7.13
N SER A 100 -4.74 -0.75 8.39
CA SER A 100 -4.80 0.66 8.70
C SER A 100 -3.52 1.39 8.29
N VAL A 101 -3.68 2.60 7.74
CA VAL A 101 -2.58 3.52 7.41
C VAL A 101 -1.73 3.86 8.64
N TYR A 102 -2.31 3.84 9.85
CA TYR A 102 -1.58 4.09 11.11
C TYR A 102 -0.59 2.98 11.50
N LYS A 103 -0.64 1.83 10.81
CA LYS A 103 0.28 0.69 11.01
C LYS A 103 1.35 0.60 9.91
N LEU A 104 1.45 1.63 9.07
CA LEU A 104 2.43 1.76 8.01
C LEU A 104 3.48 2.80 8.33
N PHE A 105 4.67 2.53 7.80
CA PHE A 105 5.85 3.38 7.91
C PHE A 105 6.53 3.46 6.55
N THR A 106 6.99 4.64 6.16
CA THR A 106 7.83 4.84 4.97
C THR A 106 9.30 4.95 5.36
N ARG A 107 10.18 4.50 4.47
CA ARG A 107 11.65 4.62 4.61
C ARG A 107 12.26 5.79 3.84
N SER A 108 11.52 6.39 2.90
CA SER A 108 12.06 7.30 1.91
C SER A 108 11.61 8.75 2.07
N LYS A 109 10.48 8.98 2.77
CA LYS A 109 9.90 10.33 2.91
C LYS A 109 10.10 10.86 4.32
N SER A 110 10.33 12.16 4.41
CA SER A 110 10.35 12.90 5.67
C SER A 110 8.95 13.36 6.07
N TYR A 111 8.68 13.48 7.36
CA TYR A 111 7.39 13.95 7.88
C TYR A 111 7.56 14.62 9.24
N ARG A 112 6.87 15.74 9.46
CA ARG A 112 6.93 16.51 10.73
C ARG A 112 8.36 16.86 11.19
N GLY A 113 9.26 17.11 10.24
CA GLY A 113 10.67 17.43 10.53
C GLY A 113 11.57 16.24 10.85
N TYR A 114 11.05 15.01 10.79
CA TYR A 114 11.85 13.79 11.00
C TYR A 114 12.21 13.14 9.67
N SER A 115 13.41 12.57 9.61
CA SER A 115 13.88 11.75 8.48
C SER A 115 14.38 10.39 8.96
N VAL A 116 14.36 9.42 8.05
CA VAL A 116 14.85 8.07 8.33
C VAL A 116 16.37 8.11 8.40
N GLY A 117 16.92 7.49 9.44
CA GLY A 117 18.35 7.53 9.75
C GLY A 117 18.70 8.50 10.87
N ASP A 118 17.81 9.44 11.23
CA ASP A 118 18.04 10.39 12.31
C ASP A 118 18.01 9.73 13.68
N HIS A 119 18.67 10.38 14.65
CA HIS A 119 18.62 10.00 16.06
C HIS A 119 17.39 10.61 16.73
N TYR A 120 16.70 9.79 17.53
CA TYR A 120 15.50 10.18 18.27
C TYR A 120 15.67 9.87 19.74
N PHE A 121 15.42 10.88 20.58
CA PHE A 121 15.45 10.78 22.03
C PHE A 121 14.02 10.78 22.57
N PHE A 122 13.66 9.74 23.31
CA PHE A 122 12.34 9.57 23.90
C PHE A 122 12.44 9.05 25.32
N SER A 123 11.37 9.15 26.10
CA SER A 123 11.32 8.52 27.41
C SER A 123 10.61 7.18 27.30
N LYS A 124 11.17 6.14 27.91
CA LYS A 124 10.59 4.81 28.02
C LYS A 124 10.48 4.47 29.50
N GLU A 125 9.36 3.88 29.88
CA GLU A 125 9.19 3.38 31.24
C GLU A 125 9.93 2.04 31.38
N TYR A 126 10.86 1.98 32.32
CA TYR A 126 11.57 0.76 32.67
C TYR A 126 11.48 0.56 34.19
N LYS A 127 10.86 -0.53 34.61
CA LYS A 127 10.66 -0.91 36.03
C LYS A 127 10.05 0.22 36.90
N GLY A 128 9.12 1.00 36.36
CA GLY A 128 8.43 2.08 37.09
C GLY A 128 9.20 3.42 37.13
N THR A 129 10.36 3.49 36.49
CA THR A 129 11.13 4.73 36.31
C THR A 129 11.14 5.14 34.84
N GLN A 130 11.02 6.45 34.57
CA GLN A 130 11.17 6.99 33.23
C GLN A 130 12.65 7.17 32.90
N GLU A 131 13.13 6.40 31.94
CA GLU A 131 14.51 6.47 31.47
C GLU A 131 14.55 7.17 30.11
N ALA A 132 15.59 7.97 29.87
CA ALA A 132 15.85 8.55 28.57
C ALA A 132 16.45 7.48 27.65
N ALA A 133 15.73 7.16 26.58
CA ALA A 133 16.15 6.24 25.55
C ALA A 133 16.58 7.00 24.29
N HIS A 134 17.61 6.45 23.63
CA HIS A 134 18.11 6.91 22.35
C HIS A 134 17.91 5.80 21.32
N ALA A 135 17.36 6.14 20.16
CA ALA A 135 17.17 5.19 19.07
C ALA A 135 17.34 5.85 17.71
N ARG A 136 17.53 5.03 16.67
CA ARG A 136 17.60 5.49 15.28
C ARG A 136 16.25 5.30 14.59
N ILE A 137 15.78 6.32 13.88
CA ILE A 137 14.54 6.23 13.11
C ILE A 137 14.77 5.31 11.90
N ILE A 138 13.98 4.25 11.79
CA ILE A 138 14.02 3.29 10.67
C ILE A 138 12.76 3.36 9.78
N GLY A 139 11.73 4.07 10.22
CA GLY A 139 10.53 4.29 9.43
C GLY A 139 9.63 5.36 10.05
N ILE A 140 8.92 6.07 9.19
CA ILE A 140 8.10 7.22 9.56
C ILE A 140 6.64 6.90 9.24
N GLY A 141 5.76 6.95 10.24
CA GLY A 141 4.32 6.71 10.09
C GLY A 141 3.51 7.97 10.41
N LEU A 142 2.19 7.90 10.32
CA LEU A 142 1.35 9.10 10.55
C LEU A 142 1.31 9.55 12.00
N LYS A 143 1.27 8.59 12.93
CA LYS A 143 1.15 8.81 14.38
C LYS A 143 2.37 8.34 15.16
N HIS A 144 3.12 7.40 14.60
CA HIS A 144 4.23 6.75 15.26
C HIS A 144 5.47 6.79 14.37
N LEU A 145 6.63 6.83 15.00
CA LEU A 145 7.94 6.54 14.44
C LEU A 145 8.27 5.08 14.72
N LEU A 146 8.83 4.39 13.73
CA LEU A 146 9.46 3.10 13.95
C LEU A 146 10.93 3.37 14.24
N VAL A 147 11.37 3.03 15.45
CA VAL A 147 12.72 3.28 15.92
C VAL A 147 13.43 1.97 16.24
N LYS A 148 14.75 1.97 16.08
CA LYS A 148 15.63 0.85 16.43
C LYS A 148 16.58 1.31 17.52
N GLU A 149 16.47 0.69 18.69
CA GLU A 149 17.35 0.90 19.83
C GLU A 149 18.74 0.27 19.58
N PRO A 150 19.81 0.69 20.29
CA PRO A 150 21.15 0.14 20.15
C PRO A 150 21.25 -1.36 20.42
N ASN A 151 20.36 -1.90 21.28
CA ASN A 151 20.23 -3.32 21.57
C ASN A 151 19.63 -4.14 20.39
N GLY A 152 19.21 -3.47 19.31
CA GLY A 152 18.58 -4.07 18.14
C GLY A 152 17.06 -4.21 18.22
N GLU A 153 16.45 -3.87 19.35
CA GLU A 153 15.00 -3.87 19.54
C GLU A 153 14.33 -2.82 18.64
N VAL A 154 13.21 -3.18 18.03
CA VAL A 154 12.42 -2.29 17.19
C VAL A 154 11.09 -2.02 17.87
N SER A 155 10.83 -0.75 18.12
CA SER A 155 9.62 -0.29 18.79
C SER A 155 8.94 0.84 18.00
N ALA A 156 7.63 0.98 18.18
CA ALA A 156 6.86 2.07 17.61
C ALA A 156 6.61 3.11 18.71
N VAL A 157 7.10 4.34 18.51
CA VAL A 157 7.02 5.42 19.50
C VAL A 157 6.18 6.56 18.93
N VAL A 158 5.36 7.20 19.76
CA VAL A 158 4.54 8.35 19.35
C VAL A 158 5.46 9.57 19.11
N TYR A 159 5.10 10.42 18.16
CA TYR A 159 5.75 11.73 18.01
C TYR A 159 5.69 12.52 19.32
N LYS A 160 6.75 13.27 19.61
CA LYS A 160 6.73 14.33 20.62
C LYS A 160 5.88 15.52 20.15
#